data_AF-A0A1E1K9S4-F1
#
_entry.id   AF-A0A1E1K9S4-F1
#
_cell.length_a   1.000
_cell.length_b   1.000
_cell.length_c   1.000
_cell.angle_alpha   90.00
_cell.angle_beta   90.00
_cell.angle_gamma   90.00
#
_symmetry.space_group_name_H-M   'P 1'
#
loop_
_entity.id
_entity.type
_entity.pdbx_description
1 polymer ?
#
loop_
_entity_poly.entity_id
_entity_poly.type
_entity_poly.pdbx_seq_one_letter_code
_entity_poly.pdbx_strand_id
1 'polypeptide(L)'
;MVKDVFLTTDNMPSTAGCSGLRNATPSFEATVIKKLREKGAVLSGETNLSQWNNYRNYHAPGNTPSGWSSVGSEGKGIFVAEQDPRGCSSGSAVAVALGLVPVELATETQGSNAAPACSAEVVGLKPTSSVTSRHGHMMEADEHAMEKFEEALLVMVSLGAVIVDDVKSSEWDHNFCMNPDWVHSFGVGLRANREKCDVIAARWWTDTTAPVSGSPQVSVPSPAYPKGQAVERVARDLITIGPNVLTSIMFVGRRWDDYMVIAAAHSFEKATQTGEFSDHS
;
A
#
# COMPACT_ATOMS: atom_id res chain seq x y z
N MET A 1 -8.07 -11.59 -5.01
CA MET A 1 -8.45 -11.26 -3.61
C MET A 1 -8.60 -9.76 -3.49
N VAL A 2 -9.05 -9.24 -2.35
CA VAL A 2 -9.04 -7.80 -2.05
C VAL A 2 -8.41 -7.53 -0.70
N LYS A 3 -7.85 -6.35 -0.51
CA LYS A 3 -7.37 -5.90 0.79
C LYS A 3 -8.53 -5.79 1.78
N ASP A 4 -8.30 -6.10 3.07
CA ASP A 4 -9.27 -6.00 4.16
C ASP A 4 -9.62 -4.54 4.55
N VAL A 5 -10.04 -3.78 3.54
CA VAL A 5 -10.62 -2.43 3.61
C VAL A 5 -11.76 -2.26 2.62
N PHE A 6 -11.89 -3.14 1.63
CA PHE A 6 -12.98 -3.10 0.67
C PHE A 6 -14.22 -3.76 1.25
N LEU A 7 -15.33 -3.03 1.23
CA LEU A 7 -16.60 -3.54 1.71
C LEU A 7 -17.20 -4.53 0.72
N THR A 8 -17.57 -5.70 1.21
CA THR A 8 -18.18 -6.78 0.42
C THR A 8 -19.46 -7.26 1.10
N THR A 9 -20.41 -7.79 0.31
CA THR A 9 -21.65 -8.36 0.85
C THR A 9 -21.62 -9.88 0.94
N ASP A 10 -20.42 -10.49 0.89
CA ASP A 10 -20.25 -11.95 0.91
C ASP A 10 -20.10 -12.53 2.33
N ASN A 11 -20.53 -11.77 3.35
CA ASN A 11 -20.30 -12.06 4.76
C ASN A 11 -18.80 -12.17 5.14
N MET A 12 -17.91 -11.56 4.36
CA MET A 12 -16.52 -11.35 4.77
C MET A 12 -16.44 -10.09 5.64
N PRO A 13 -15.83 -10.14 6.84
CA PRO A 13 -15.70 -8.98 7.70
C PRO A 13 -14.71 -7.98 7.11
N SER A 14 -15.12 -6.73 6.93
CA SER A 14 -14.18 -5.66 6.55
C SER A 14 -13.67 -4.95 7.78
N THR A 15 -12.45 -5.29 8.20
CA THR A 15 -11.94 -4.97 9.54
C THR A 15 -10.86 -3.88 9.58
N ALA A 16 -10.24 -3.53 8.45
CA ALA A 16 -9.05 -2.69 8.41
C ALA A 16 -7.92 -3.23 9.31
N GLY A 17 -7.89 -4.55 9.53
CA GLY A 17 -6.99 -5.20 10.48
C GLY A 17 -7.31 -4.94 11.96
N CYS A 18 -8.45 -4.32 12.28
CA CYS A 18 -8.85 -3.96 13.63
C CYS A 18 -9.78 -5.01 14.26
N SER A 19 -9.38 -5.55 15.41
CA SER A 19 -10.14 -6.58 16.12
C SER A 19 -11.54 -6.12 16.56
N GLY A 20 -11.73 -4.81 16.78
CA GLY A 20 -13.03 -4.21 17.06
C GLY A 20 -14.04 -4.32 15.92
N LEU A 21 -13.57 -4.57 14.69
CA LEU A 21 -14.40 -4.71 13.48
C LEU A 21 -14.52 -6.17 13.01
N ARG A 22 -14.07 -7.17 13.78
CA ARG A 22 -14.13 -8.60 13.37
C ARG A 22 -15.52 -9.12 13.00
N ASN A 23 -16.57 -8.47 13.51
CA ASN A 23 -17.97 -8.82 13.23
C ASN A 23 -18.66 -7.77 12.35
N ALA A 24 -17.91 -6.82 11.79
CA ALA A 24 -18.44 -5.79 10.90
C ALA A 24 -18.71 -6.40 9.52
N THR A 25 -19.95 -6.81 9.31
CA THR A 25 -20.43 -7.28 8.00
C THR A 25 -21.02 -6.11 7.22
N PRO A 26 -20.42 -5.68 6.11
CA PRO A 26 -20.91 -4.55 5.36
C PRO A 26 -22.30 -4.82 4.73
N SER A 27 -23.17 -3.82 4.77
CA SER A 27 -24.51 -3.89 4.15
C SER A 27 -24.53 -3.50 2.67
N PHE A 28 -23.38 -3.06 2.15
CA PHE A 28 -23.21 -2.66 0.75
C PHE A 28 -21.80 -2.98 0.28
N GLU A 29 -21.67 -3.11 -1.04
CA GLU A 29 -20.43 -3.49 -1.70
C GLU A 29 -19.73 -2.28 -2.35
N ALA A 30 -18.39 -2.29 -2.31
CA ALA A 30 -17.54 -1.34 -2.99
C ALA A 30 -17.87 -1.25 -4.49
N THR A 31 -17.90 -0.04 -5.05
CA THR A 31 -18.20 0.16 -6.48
C THR A 31 -17.23 -0.60 -7.39
N VAL A 32 -15.96 -0.68 -7.00
CA VAL A 32 -14.95 -1.43 -7.77
C VAL A 32 -15.22 -2.93 -7.77
N ILE A 33 -15.69 -3.49 -6.66
CA ILE A 33 -16.04 -4.92 -6.56
C ILE A 33 -17.27 -5.22 -7.41
N LYS A 34 -18.32 -4.38 -7.31
CA LYS A 34 -19.52 -4.51 -8.17
C LYS A 34 -19.15 -4.57 -9.65
N LYS A 35 -18.32 -3.64 -10.10
CA LYS A 35 -17.85 -3.58 -11.49
C LYS A 35 -17.02 -4.80 -11.90
N LEU A 36 -16.18 -5.34 -11.01
CA LEU A 36 -15.43 -6.55 -11.28
C LEU A 36 -16.34 -7.77 -11.40
N ARG A 37 -17.35 -7.90 -10.54
CA ARG A 37 -18.36 -8.97 -10.61
C ARG A 37 -19.19 -8.91 -11.87
N GLU A 38 -19.60 -7.71 -12.30
CA GLU A 38 -20.28 -7.50 -13.59
C GLU A 38 -19.43 -7.98 -14.78
N LYS A 39 -18.11 -8.09 -14.62
CA LYS A 39 -17.17 -8.65 -15.62
C LYS A 39 -16.80 -10.11 -15.37
N GLY A 40 -17.45 -10.78 -14.41
CA GLY A 40 -17.27 -12.20 -14.12
C GLY A 40 -16.14 -12.51 -13.14
N ALA A 41 -15.58 -11.51 -12.46
CA ALA A 41 -14.57 -11.77 -11.43
C ALA A 41 -15.19 -12.48 -10.21
N VAL A 42 -14.45 -13.45 -9.67
CA VAL A 42 -14.80 -14.15 -8.41
C VAL A 42 -13.86 -13.67 -7.31
N LEU A 43 -14.43 -13.26 -6.18
CA LEU A 43 -13.65 -12.85 -5.02
C LEU A 43 -13.28 -14.06 -4.15
N SER A 44 -12.01 -14.44 -4.16
CA SER A 44 -11.51 -15.62 -3.43
C SER A 44 -11.23 -15.39 -1.93
N GLY A 45 -11.34 -14.15 -1.43
CA GLY A 45 -11.05 -13.80 -0.04
C GLY A 45 -10.41 -12.43 0.13
N GLU A 46 -10.11 -12.12 1.40
CA GLU A 46 -9.47 -10.88 1.84
C GLU A 46 -8.01 -11.10 2.27
N THR A 47 -7.16 -10.09 2.10
CA THR A 47 -5.75 -10.13 2.49
C THR A 47 -5.47 -9.22 3.70
N ASN A 48 -4.51 -9.64 4.53
CA ASN A 48 -4.04 -8.84 5.65
C ASN A 48 -3.35 -7.54 5.18
N LEU A 49 -3.26 -6.55 6.07
CA LEU A 49 -2.68 -5.24 5.84
C LEU A 49 -1.96 -4.73 7.08
N SER A 50 -1.19 -3.64 6.94
CA SER A 50 -0.88 -2.79 8.10
C SER A 50 -2.19 -2.20 8.62
N GLN A 51 -2.53 -2.46 9.88
CA GLN A 51 -3.80 -2.03 10.50
C GLN A 51 -4.07 -0.54 10.26
N TRP A 52 -5.32 -0.21 9.94
CA TRP A 52 -5.77 1.14 9.59
C TRP A 52 -4.97 1.78 8.46
N ASN A 53 -4.64 1.01 7.42
CA ASN A 53 -3.81 1.47 6.31
C ASN A 53 -2.45 2.07 6.75
N ASN A 54 -1.87 1.58 7.85
CA ASN A 54 -0.65 2.08 8.50
C ASN A 54 -0.79 3.42 9.26
N TYR A 55 -2.02 3.89 9.51
CA TYR A 55 -2.29 5.14 10.24
C TYR A 55 -2.61 4.97 11.72
N ARG A 56 -2.47 3.75 12.27
CA ARG A 56 -2.68 3.51 13.71
C ARG A 56 -1.68 4.28 14.59
N ASN A 57 -0.41 4.31 14.20
CA ASN A 57 0.72 4.75 15.03
C ASN A 57 1.83 5.40 14.21
N TYR A 58 1.46 6.18 13.17
CA TYR A 58 2.41 6.74 12.20
C TYR A 58 3.53 7.61 12.83
N HIS A 59 3.36 8.04 14.09
CA HIS A 59 4.30 8.88 14.84
C HIS A 59 4.65 8.39 16.25
N ALA A 60 4.19 7.21 16.67
CA ALA A 60 4.46 6.72 18.02
C ALA A 60 5.85 6.04 18.11
N PRO A 61 6.62 6.27 19.19
CA PRO A 61 7.84 5.52 19.43
C PRO A 61 7.52 4.02 19.58
N GLY A 62 8.22 3.18 18.81
CA GLY A 62 7.96 1.73 18.73
C GLY A 62 7.07 1.29 17.57
N ASN A 63 7.01 2.09 16.49
CA ASN A 63 6.25 1.93 15.24
C ASN A 63 5.71 0.52 14.98
N THR A 64 4.41 0.42 14.69
CA THR A 64 3.82 -0.88 14.32
C THR A 64 4.47 -1.35 13.01
N PRO A 65 5.04 -2.57 12.95
CA PRO A 65 5.67 -3.04 11.73
C PRO A 65 4.65 -3.12 10.59
N SER A 66 5.14 -2.91 9.38
CA SER A 66 4.30 -3.05 8.20
C SER A 66 3.80 -4.48 8.06
N GLY A 67 2.53 -4.64 7.68
CA GLY A 67 1.90 -5.96 7.56
C GLY A 67 1.38 -6.54 8.87
N TRP A 68 1.56 -5.85 10.01
CA TRP A 68 0.90 -6.25 11.24
C TRP A 68 -0.52 -5.71 11.35
N SER A 69 -1.42 -6.58 11.81
CA SER A 69 -2.71 -6.16 12.33
C SER A 69 -3.21 -7.03 13.48
N SER A 70 -4.12 -6.49 14.30
CA SER A 70 -4.74 -7.25 15.39
C SER A 70 -5.65 -8.39 14.92
N VAL A 71 -6.05 -8.42 13.64
CA VAL A 71 -6.85 -9.50 13.03
C VAL A 71 -5.95 -10.53 12.35
N GLY A 72 -5.04 -10.08 11.48
CA GLY A 72 -4.20 -10.93 10.65
C GLY A 72 -2.81 -11.24 11.23
N SER A 73 -2.49 -10.70 12.42
CA SER A 73 -1.16 -10.81 13.05
C SER A 73 -0.04 -10.22 12.16
N GLU A 74 1.21 -10.54 12.45
CA GLU A 74 2.40 -10.08 11.72
C GLU A 74 2.51 -10.77 10.36
N GLY A 75 2.37 -10.02 9.26
CA GLY A 75 2.76 -10.46 7.93
C GLY A 75 4.26 -10.34 7.71
N LYS A 76 4.84 -11.22 6.87
CA LYS A 76 6.25 -11.19 6.48
C LYS A 76 6.39 -11.25 4.96
N GLY A 77 7.46 -10.66 4.43
CA GLY A 77 7.88 -10.88 3.05
C GLY A 77 8.38 -12.30 2.83
N ILE A 78 8.59 -12.69 1.58
CA ILE A 78 8.75 -14.10 1.18
C ILE A 78 10.16 -14.48 0.69
N PHE A 79 11.07 -13.53 0.49
CA PHE A 79 12.38 -13.79 -0.12
C PHE A 79 13.50 -13.99 0.90
N VAL A 80 13.39 -13.37 2.08
CA VAL A 80 14.34 -13.57 3.19
C VAL A 80 13.63 -13.79 4.53
N ALA A 81 14.29 -14.47 5.46
CA ALA A 81 13.77 -14.66 6.81
C ALA A 81 13.59 -13.30 7.51
N GLU A 82 12.47 -13.15 8.24
CA GLU A 82 12.10 -11.89 8.88
C GLU A 82 12.03 -10.70 7.91
N GLN A 83 11.70 -10.92 6.64
CA GLN A 83 11.57 -9.81 5.69
C GLN A 83 10.38 -8.90 6.05
N ASP A 84 10.62 -7.59 6.03
CA ASP A 84 9.58 -6.57 6.04
C ASP A 84 8.72 -6.69 4.77
N PRO A 85 7.42 -7.03 4.87
CA PRO A 85 6.55 -7.10 3.70
C PRO A 85 6.25 -5.71 3.14
N ARG A 86 6.61 -4.63 3.86
CA ARG A 86 6.16 -3.26 3.64
C ARG A 86 4.66 -3.15 3.61
N GLY A 87 4.11 -1.98 3.35
CA GLY A 87 2.68 -1.79 3.53
C GLY A 87 2.17 -0.44 3.05
N CYS A 88 0.87 -0.19 3.21
CA CYS A 88 -0.05 -1.04 3.98
C CYS A 88 -0.66 -2.24 3.24
N SER A 89 -0.59 -2.35 1.91
CA SER A 89 -1.15 -3.49 1.16
C SER A 89 -0.22 -4.72 1.16
N SER A 90 0.21 -5.13 2.35
CA SER A 90 1.24 -6.15 2.57
C SER A 90 0.79 -7.54 2.10
N GLY A 91 -0.36 -8.00 2.60
CA GLY A 91 -0.92 -9.30 2.23
C GLY A 91 -1.33 -9.37 0.76
N SER A 92 -1.76 -8.24 0.19
CA SER A 92 -2.06 -8.10 -1.23
C SER A 92 -0.89 -8.53 -2.11
N ALA A 93 0.27 -7.92 -1.89
CA ALA A 93 1.47 -8.18 -2.69
C ALA A 93 2.00 -9.60 -2.45
N VAL A 94 2.04 -10.05 -1.19
CA VAL A 94 2.45 -11.42 -0.82
C VAL A 94 1.55 -12.48 -1.44
N ALA A 95 0.23 -12.27 -1.48
CA ALA A 95 -0.71 -13.23 -2.07
C ALA A 95 -0.51 -13.40 -3.57
N VAL A 96 -0.22 -12.32 -4.31
CA VAL A 96 0.11 -12.38 -5.74
C VAL A 96 1.46 -13.06 -5.95
N ALA A 97 2.47 -12.70 -5.16
CA ALA A 97 3.82 -13.25 -5.26
C ALA A 97 3.88 -14.78 -4.99
N LEU A 98 3.06 -15.27 -4.05
CA LEU A 98 2.90 -16.70 -3.77
C LEU A 98 2.01 -17.44 -4.79
N GLY A 99 1.46 -16.74 -5.79
CA GLY A 99 0.58 -17.33 -6.80
C GLY A 99 -0.80 -17.75 -6.27
N LEU A 100 -1.24 -17.22 -5.11
CA LEU A 100 -2.55 -17.55 -4.54
C LEU A 100 -3.69 -16.98 -5.40
N VAL A 101 -3.46 -15.82 -6.01
CA VAL A 101 -4.34 -15.19 -6.98
C VAL A 101 -3.53 -14.47 -8.06
N PRO A 102 -4.05 -14.37 -9.30
CA PRO A 102 -3.34 -13.69 -10.39
C PRO A 102 -3.34 -12.17 -10.23
N VAL A 103 -4.33 -11.60 -9.52
CA VAL A 103 -4.50 -10.16 -9.32
C VAL A 103 -5.14 -9.91 -7.95
N GLU A 104 -4.79 -8.77 -7.36
CA GLU A 104 -5.33 -8.31 -6.09
C GLU A 104 -5.73 -6.82 -6.18
N LEU A 105 -6.81 -6.43 -5.48
CA LEU A 105 -7.18 -5.03 -5.30
C LEU A 105 -6.56 -4.44 -4.04
N ALA A 106 -5.58 -3.57 -4.24
CA ALA A 106 -4.87 -2.83 -3.20
C ALA A 106 -5.34 -1.36 -3.10
N THR A 107 -4.84 -0.64 -2.10
CA THR A 107 -5.07 0.80 -1.94
C THR A 107 -3.76 1.54 -1.70
N GLU A 108 -3.68 2.80 -2.14
CA GLU A 108 -2.52 3.65 -1.92
C GLU A 108 -2.91 5.10 -1.60
N THR A 109 -2.60 5.55 -0.38
CA THR A 109 -2.47 6.98 -0.07
C THR A 109 -1.05 7.46 -0.35
N GLN A 110 -0.04 6.74 0.17
CA GLN A 110 1.36 7.06 -0.04
C GLN A 110 2.17 5.75 -0.04
N GLY A 111 2.67 5.33 -1.21
CA GLY A 111 3.47 4.11 -1.38
C GLY A 111 2.81 2.78 -1.00
N SER A 112 1.57 2.79 -0.49
CA SER A 112 0.94 1.65 0.16
C SER A 112 0.57 0.49 -0.76
N ASN A 113 0.73 0.64 -2.07
CA ASN A 113 0.69 -0.42 -3.06
C ASN A 113 2.09 -0.65 -3.66
N ALA A 114 2.80 0.41 -4.06
CA ALA A 114 4.10 0.28 -4.73
C ALA A 114 5.21 -0.27 -3.81
N ALA A 115 5.23 0.09 -2.53
CA ALA A 115 6.21 -0.39 -1.56
C ALA A 115 6.08 -1.89 -1.24
N PRO A 116 4.88 -2.44 -0.95
CA PRO A 116 4.73 -3.89 -0.79
C PRO A 116 4.86 -4.64 -2.12
N ALA A 117 4.46 -4.06 -3.26
CA ALA A 117 4.71 -4.69 -4.56
C ALA A 117 6.22 -4.87 -4.83
N CYS A 118 7.02 -3.87 -4.46
CA CYS A 118 8.48 -3.91 -4.54
C CYS A 118 9.11 -5.00 -3.67
N SER A 119 8.69 -5.13 -2.41
CA SER A 119 9.23 -6.16 -1.50
C SER A 119 8.79 -7.58 -1.89
N ALA A 120 7.69 -7.72 -2.64
CA ALA A 120 7.11 -8.99 -3.03
C ALA A 120 7.41 -9.42 -4.49
N GLU A 121 8.25 -8.70 -5.24
CA GLU A 121 8.53 -8.99 -6.67
C GLU A 121 7.32 -8.95 -7.60
N VAL A 122 6.34 -8.10 -7.32
CA VAL A 122 5.15 -7.99 -8.16
C VAL A 122 4.99 -6.58 -8.71
N VAL A 123 4.22 -6.48 -9.79
CA VAL A 123 3.88 -5.19 -10.38
C VAL A 123 2.80 -4.52 -9.54
N GLY A 124 3.02 -3.26 -9.17
CA GLY A 124 2.07 -2.43 -8.45
C GLY A 124 1.60 -1.28 -9.32
N LEU A 125 0.28 -1.17 -9.56
CA LEU A 125 -0.31 -0.07 -10.32
C LEU A 125 -1.14 0.85 -9.41
N LYS A 126 -0.76 2.12 -9.35
CA LYS A 126 -1.62 3.19 -8.82
C LYS A 126 -2.11 4.04 -9.99
N PRO A 127 -3.40 3.99 -10.37
CA PRO A 127 -3.92 4.82 -11.45
C PRO A 127 -3.91 6.32 -11.08
N THR A 128 -4.19 7.17 -12.06
CA THR A 128 -4.52 8.58 -11.81
C THR A 128 -5.64 8.66 -10.77
N SER A 129 -5.45 9.52 -9.77
CA SER A 129 -6.43 9.69 -8.70
C SER A 129 -7.78 10.11 -9.29
N SER A 130 -8.87 9.46 -8.85
CA SER A 130 -10.25 9.63 -9.32
C SER A 130 -10.67 8.77 -10.52
N VAL A 131 -9.77 8.03 -11.19
CA VAL A 131 -10.16 7.04 -12.22
C VAL A 131 -10.98 5.89 -11.61
N THR A 132 -10.63 5.47 -10.40
CA THR A 132 -11.31 4.41 -9.66
C THR A 132 -12.17 5.00 -8.54
N SER A 133 -13.40 4.47 -8.40
CA SER A 133 -14.30 4.87 -7.32
C SER A 133 -13.73 4.47 -5.97
N ARG A 134 -13.85 5.39 -5.01
CA ARG A 134 -13.50 5.20 -3.60
C ARG A 134 -14.70 4.85 -2.71
N HIS A 135 -15.89 4.75 -3.28
CA HIS A 135 -17.07 4.34 -2.52
C HIS A 135 -16.99 2.87 -2.09
N GLY A 136 -17.24 2.62 -0.80
CA GLY A 136 -17.24 1.30 -0.17
C GLY A 136 -15.84 0.72 0.06
N HIS A 137 -14.85 1.57 0.32
CA HIS A 137 -13.62 1.13 0.97
C HIS A 137 -13.27 2.05 2.14
N MET A 138 -12.64 1.51 3.18
CA MET A 138 -12.19 2.26 4.34
C MET A 138 -10.94 3.06 3.97
N MET A 139 -11.07 4.38 4.04
CA MET A 139 -10.00 5.32 3.75
C MET A 139 -9.23 5.68 5.01
N GLU A 140 -8.01 6.17 4.80
CA GLU A 140 -7.37 7.08 5.74
C GLU A 140 -8.31 8.24 6.05
N ALA A 141 -8.36 8.57 7.33
CA ALA A 141 -9.44 9.36 7.84
C ALA A 141 -9.17 10.86 7.69
N ASP A 142 -10.15 11.52 7.11
CA ASP A 142 -10.34 12.96 7.19
C ASP A 142 -10.50 13.37 8.67
N GLU A 143 -9.89 14.49 9.07
CA GLU A 143 -9.92 15.00 10.45
C GLU A 143 -11.36 15.06 11.00
N HIS A 144 -12.32 15.48 10.17
CA HIS A 144 -13.73 15.54 10.55
C HIS A 144 -14.37 14.16 10.73
N ALA A 145 -13.93 13.15 9.97
CA ALA A 145 -14.38 11.78 10.13
C ALA A 145 -13.79 11.12 11.38
N MET A 146 -12.56 11.47 11.77
CA MET A 146 -11.94 11.00 13.03
C MET A 146 -12.56 11.64 14.26
N GLU A 147 -12.87 12.94 14.23
CA GLU A 147 -13.63 13.58 15.31
C GLU A 147 -14.97 12.87 15.55
N LYS A 148 -15.68 12.51 14.47
CA LYS A 148 -16.93 11.72 14.56
C LYS A 148 -16.73 10.28 15.01
N PHE A 149 -15.60 9.67 14.67
CA PHE A 149 -15.23 8.35 15.17
C PHE A 149 -14.92 8.40 16.68
N GLU A 150 -14.19 9.41 17.15
CA GLU A 150 -13.92 9.65 18.57
C GLU A 150 -15.22 9.91 19.37
N GLU A 151 -16.14 10.72 18.83
CA GLU A 151 -17.49 10.91 19.40
C GLU A 151 -18.22 9.56 19.52
N ALA A 152 -18.15 8.71 18.50
CA ALA A 152 -18.77 7.38 18.51
C ALA A 152 -18.13 6.43 19.53
N LEU A 153 -16.81 6.46 19.69
CA LEU A 153 -16.08 5.70 20.69
C LEU A 153 -16.48 6.11 22.12
N LEU A 154 -16.66 7.42 22.38
CA LEU A 154 -17.14 7.92 23.66
C LEU A 154 -18.55 7.40 23.99
N VAL A 155 -19.43 7.35 23.00
CA VAL A 155 -20.75 6.72 23.14
C VAL A 155 -20.61 5.23 23.45
N MET A 156 -19.76 4.49 22.73
CA MET A 156 -19.55 3.05 22.97
C MET A 156 -18.98 2.75 24.36
N VAL A 157 -18.04 3.57 24.87
CA VAL A 157 -17.51 3.46 26.24
C VAL A 157 -18.59 3.76 27.27
N SER A 158 -19.42 4.78 27.04
CA SER A 158 -20.56 5.06 27.93
C SER A 158 -21.58 3.91 27.98
N LEU A 159 -21.60 3.07 26.94
CA LEU A 159 -22.42 1.86 26.84
C LEU A 159 -21.70 0.59 27.32
N GLY A 160 -20.49 0.71 27.87
CA GLY A 160 -19.75 -0.38 28.50
C GLY A 160 -18.78 -1.14 27.59
N ALA A 161 -18.48 -0.64 26.39
CA ALA A 161 -17.43 -1.21 25.54
C ALA A 161 -16.03 -0.94 26.12
N VAL A 162 -15.15 -1.94 26.04
CA VAL A 162 -13.73 -1.80 26.39
C VAL A 162 -12.95 -1.50 25.12
N ILE A 163 -12.36 -0.30 25.04
CA ILE A 163 -11.48 0.07 23.92
C ILE A 163 -10.07 -0.46 24.21
N VAL A 164 -9.48 -1.14 23.23
CA VAL A 164 -8.20 -1.87 23.37
C VAL A 164 -7.01 -1.12 22.74
N ASP A 165 -7.27 0.02 22.08
CA ASP A 165 -6.27 0.87 21.39
C ASP A 165 -6.93 2.22 20.99
N ASP A 166 -6.56 3.34 21.63
CA ASP A 166 -7.27 4.64 21.55
C ASP A 166 -6.36 5.88 21.37
N VAL A 167 -5.34 5.81 20.50
CA VAL A 167 -4.49 6.98 20.20
C VAL A 167 -5.34 8.12 19.62
N LYS A 168 -5.33 9.28 20.29
CA LYS A 168 -6.15 10.43 19.91
C LYS A 168 -5.60 11.12 18.67
N SER A 169 -6.48 11.65 17.83
CA SER A 169 -6.10 12.45 16.65
C SER A 169 -5.17 13.62 17.00
N SER A 170 -5.39 14.29 18.14
CA SER A 170 -4.54 15.38 18.64
C SER A 170 -3.11 14.97 19.01
N GLU A 171 -2.85 13.67 19.14
CA GLU A 171 -1.54 13.09 19.44
C GLU A 171 -0.79 12.70 18.15
N TRP A 172 -1.36 12.98 16.98
CA TRP A 172 -0.75 12.74 15.67
C TRP A 172 0.11 13.94 15.27
N ASP A 173 1.36 13.72 14.83
CA ASP A 173 2.19 14.78 14.27
C ASP A 173 1.79 15.07 12.81
N HIS A 174 1.03 16.14 12.62
CA HIS A 174 0.50 16.53 11.30
C HIS A 174 1.58 17.01 10.30
N ASN A 175 2.85 17.13 10.68
CA ASN A 175 3.86 17.79 9.85
C ASN A 175 4.58 16.90 8.82
N PHE A 176 4.24 15.62 8.70
CA PHE A 176 5.06 14.72 7.88
C PHE A 176 4.74 14.71 6.37
N CYS A 177 3.50 15.03 5.96
CA CYS A 177 3.10 15.04 4.55
C CYS A 177 3.17 16.43 3.88
N MET A 178 3.58 17.45 4.62
CA MET A 178 3.38 18.86 4.26
C MET A 178 4.70 19.60 3.99
N ASN A 179 5.67 18.99 3.29
CA ASN A 179 6.68 19.79 2.62
C ASN A 179 6.13 20.27 1.26
N PRO A 180 5.75 21.54 1.10
CA PRO A 180 5.22 22.07 -0.17
C PRO A 180 6.24 21.99 -1.31
N ASP A 181 7.52 21.79 -1.00
CA ASP A 181 8.58 21.64 -1.99
C ASP A 181 8.83 20.17 -2.37
N TRP A 182 7.78 19.44 -2.79
CA TRP A 182 7.93 18.12 -3.44
C TRP A 182 8.92 18.14 -4.62
N VAL A 183 9.12 19.33 -5.19
CA VAL A 183 10.10 19.63 -6.23
C VAL A 183 11.53 19.32 -5.75
N HIS A 184 11.82 19.39 -4.44
CA HIS A 184 13.13 19.08 -3.88
C HIS A 184 13.47 17.58 -3.83
N SER A 185 12.47 16.69 -3.87
CA SER A 185 12.69 15.22 -3.96
C SER A 185 13.30 14.79 -5.29
N PHE A 186 13.26 15.66 -6.31
CA PHE A 186 13.89 15.43 -7.59
C PHE A 186 15.24 16.15 -7.73
N GLY A 187 16.16 15.57 -8.50
CA GLY A 187 17.41 16.23 -8.88
C GLY A 187 17.14 17.54 -9.63
N VAL A 188 18.02 18.55 -9.46
CA VAL A 188 17.84 19.91 -9.99
C VAL A 188 17.51 19.93 -11.49
N GLY A 189 18.13 19.05 -12.29
CA GLY A 189 17.87 18.94 -13.72
C GLY A 189 16.45 18.46 -14.08
N LEU A 190 15.90 17.53 -13.28
CA LEU A 190 14.53 17.04 -13.46
C LEU A 190 13.52 18.10 -13.04
N ARG A 191 13.77 18.86 -11.95
CA ARG A 191 12.92 20.00 -11.56
C ARG A 191 12.78 21.03 -12.67
N ALA A 192 13.91 21.36 -13.31
CA ALA A 192 14.00 22.38 -14.36
C ALA A 192 13.35 21.92 -15.68
N ASN A 193 13.22 20.62 -15.92
CA ASN A 193 12.68 20.06 -17.18
C ASN A 193 11.45 19.17 -16.99
N ARG A 194 10.84 19.13 -15.82
CA ARG A 194 9.71 18.22 -15.48
C ARG A 194 8.57 18.28 -16.50
N GLU A 195 8.30 19.45 -17.05
CA GLU A 195 7.24 19.67 -18.04
C GLU A 195 7.55 19.01 -19.39
N LYS A 196 8.83 18.75 -19.67
CA LYS A 196 9.31 18.08 -20.88
C LYS A 196 9.39 16.54 -20.74
N CYS A 197 9.14 16.00 -19.55
CA CYS A 197 9.18 14.56 -19.31
C CYS A 197 7.77 13.98 -19.43
N ASP A 198 7.62 12.93 -20.25
CA ASP A 198 6.36 12.17 -20.35
C ASP A 198 6.27 11.11 -19.25
N VAL A 199 7.41 10.52 -18.88
CA VAL A 199 7.53 9.53 -17.79
C VAL A 199 8.83 9.80 -17.02
N ILE A 200 8.75 9.67 -15.70
CA ILE A 200 9.88 9.70 -14.77
C ILE A 200 10.11 8.27 -14.28
N ALA A 201 11.30 7.72 -14.54
CA ALA A 201 11.76 6.48 -13.94
C ALA A 201 12.68 6.79 -12.75
N ALA A 202 12.36 6.27 -11.59
CA ALA A 202 13.10 6.53 -10.37
C ALA A 202 13.26 5.27 -9.52
N ARG A 203 14.37 5.22 -8.78
CA ARG A 203 14.56 4.24 -7.72
C ARG A 203 13.80 4.74 -6.49
N TRP A 204 12.77 4.00 -6.08
CA TRP A 204 12.08 4.05 -4.78
C TRP A 204 11.43 5.36 -4.28
N TRP A 205 12.00 6.54 -4.52
CA TRP A 205 11.65 7.81 -3.87
C TRP A 205 10.43 8.55 -4.47
N THR A 206 9.60 7.88 -5.28
CA THR A 206 8.41 8.51 -5.89
C THR A 206 7.10 8.15 -5.21
N ASP A 207 7.15 7.32 -4.17
CA ASP A 207 6.03 6.92 -3.31
C ASP A 207 5.23 8.10 -2.71
N THR A 208 5.86 9.27 -2.60
CA THR A 208 5.26 10.56 -2.21
C THR A 208 4.78 11.41 -3.39
N THR A 209 5.49 11.38 -4.52
CA THR A 209 5.20 12.31 -5.62
C THR A 209 3.91 11.96 -6.34
N ALA A 210 3.75 10.70 -6.76
CA ALA A 210 2.59 10.30 -7.56
C ALA A 210 1.27 10.46 -6.78
N PRO A 211 1.21 10.18 -5.47
CA PRO A 211 -0.02 10.40 -4.74
C PRO A 211 -0.37 11.87 -4.49
N VAL A 212 0.60 12.71 -4.09
CA VAL A 212 0.38 14.17 -3.90
C VAL A 212 -0.03 14.82 -5.21
N SER A 213 0.67 14.50 -6.30
CA SER A 213 0.33 14.99 -7.63
C SER A 213 -0.89 14.31 -8.23
N GLY A 214 -1.44 13.25 -7.62
CA GLY A 214 -2.51 12.41 -8.17
C GLY A 214 -2.19 11.72 -9.51
N SER A 215 -0.91 11.67 -9.90
CA SER A 215 -0.42 11.07 -11.15
C SER A 215 -0.42 9.55 -11.10
N PRO A 216 -0.47 8.85 -12.26
CA PRO A 216 -0.34 7.41 -12.31
C PRO A 216 1.09 6.95 -12.00
N GLN A 217 1.21 5.78 -11.38
CA GLN A 217 2.48 5.15 -11.03
C GLN A 217 2.43 3.65 -11.27
N VAL A 218 3.52 3.08 -11.78
CA VAL A 218 3.74 1.64 -11.90
C VAL A 218 5.08 1.29 -11.26
N SER A 219 5.10 0.33 -10.32
CA SER A 219 6.33 -0.30 -9.84
C SER A 219 6.60 -1.58 -10.60
N VAL A 220 7.81 -1.75 -11.11
CA VAL A 220 8.29 -2.96 -11.78
C VAL A 220 9.41 -3.58 -10.93
N PRO A 221 9.41 -4.90 -10.71
CA PRO A 221 10.49 -5.58 -10.02
C PRO A 221 11.88 -5.29 -10.64
N SER A 222 12.91 -5.29 -9.80
CA SER A 222 14.29 -5.05 -10.16
C SER A 222 15.19 -5.98 -9.33
N PRO A 223 16.41 -6.30 -9.80
CA PRO A 223 17.28 -7.24 -9.12
C PRO A 223 17.45 -6.98 -7.62
N ALA A 224 17.63 -8.06 -6.88
CA ALA A 224 17.86 -8.01 -5.44
C ALA A 224 19.13 -7.22 -5.08
N TYR A 225 19.17 -6.75 -3.84
CA TYR A 225 20.42 -6.24 -3.27
C TYR A 225 21.52 -7.32 -3.29
N PRO A 226 22.78 -6.93 -3.56
CA PRO A 226 23.89 -7.87 -3.69
C PRO A 226 24.23 -8.55 -2.36
N LYS A 227 24.96 -9.68 -2.43
CA LYS A 227 25.35 -10.47 -1.25
C LYS A 227 26.08 -9.69 -0.14
N GLY A 228 26.81 -8.64 -0.51
CA GLY A 228 27.55 -7.78 0.43
C GLY A 228 26.74 -6.60 1.00
N GLN A 229 25.45 -6.48 0.67
CA GLN A 229 24.60 -5.40 1.16
C GLN A 229 24.51 -5.43 2.69
N ALA A 230 24.67 -4.26 3.32
CA ALA A 230 24.43 -4.13 4.77
C ALA A 230 22.95 -4.35 5.08
N VAL A 231 22.69 -5.08 6.17
CA VAL A 231 21.32 -5.34 6.65
C VAL A 231 20.81 -4.14 7.42
N GLU A 232 19.66 -3.61 7.01
CA GLU A 232 18.91 -2.60 7.74
C GLU A 232 17.59 -3.20 8.22
N ARG A 233 17.25 -2.90 9.47
CA ARG A 233 16.09 -3.46 10.15
C ARG A 233 15.13 -2.38 10.62
N VAL A 234 13.86 -2.72 10.64
CA VAL A 234 12.76 -1.88 11.13
C VAL A 234 12.14 -2.50 12.37
N ALA A 235 10.98 -1.98 12.78
CA ALA A 235 10.27 -2.47 13.96
C ALA A 235 10.12 -4.00 13.96
N ARG A 236 10.21 -4.60 15.16
CA ARG A 236 10.22 -6.05 15.38
C ARG A 236 11.32 -6.81 14.64
N ASP A 237 12.45 -6.14 14.41
CA ASP A 237 13.66 -6.72 13.83
C ASP A 237 13.49 -7.21 12.39
N LEU A 238 12.47 -6.71 11.67
CA LEU A 238 12.25 -7.10 10.28
C LEU A 238 13.31 -6.50 9.34
N ILE A 239 13.81 -7.28 8.40
CA ILE A 239 14.80 -6.89 7.39
C ILE A 239 14.09 -6.13 6.26
N THR A 240 14.41 -4.84 6.08
CA THR A 240 13.84 -4.01 5.01
C THR A 240 14.81 -3.77 3.86
N ILE A 241 16.12 -3.80 4.14
CA ILE A 241 17.22 -3.78 3.19
C ILE A 241 18.22 -4.85 3.63
N GLY A 242 18.76 -5.61 2.70
CA GLY A 242 19.75 -6.64 2.99
C GLY A 242 19.97 -7.55 1.79
N PRO A 243 20.95 -8.46 1.86
CA PRO A 243 21.22 -9.42 0.79
C PRO A 243 19.95 -10.16 0.37
N ASN A 244 19.72 -10.28 -0.94
CA ASN A 244 18.54 -10.95 -1.53
C ASN A 244 17.18 -10.27 -1.24
N VAL A 245 17.14 -9.13 -0.54
CA VAL A 245 15.93 -8.31 -0.49
C VAL A 245 15.73 -7.64 -1.85
N LEU A 246 14.51 -7.66 -2.35
CA LEU A 246 14.19 -7.16 -3.67
C LEU A 246 14.06 -5.64 -3.74
N THR A 247 14.23 -5.13 -4.96
CA THR A 247 14.08 -3.72 -5.29
C THR A 247 13.10 -3.54 -6.43
N SER A 248 12.70 -2.29 -6.70
CA SER A 248 11.84 -1.95 -7.82
C SER A 248 12.29 -0.66 -8.49
N ILE A 249 11.96 -0.53 -9.76
CA ILE A 249 11.94 0.76 -10.45
C ILE A 249 10.50 1.25 -10.50
N MET A 250 10.29 2.51 -10.17
CA MET A 250 9.00 3.16 -10.25
C MET A 250 8.95 4.06 -11.49
N PHE A 251 7.85 3.96 -12.23
CA PHE A 251 7.52 4.81 -13.36
C PHE A 251 6.36 5.72 -12.96
N VAL A 252 6.52 7.02 -13.11
CA VAL A 252 5.48 8.03 -12.81
C VAL A 252 5.23 8.86 -14.05
N GLY A 253 3.96 9.06 -14.39
CA GLY A 253 3.57 9.86 -15.56
C GLY A 253 2.85 11.14 -15.20
N ARG A 254 2.33 11.80 -16.23
CA ARG A 254 1.36 12.88 -16.04
C ARG A 254 -0.01 12.30 -15.71
N ARG A 255 -0.84 13.08 -14.99
CA ARG A 255 -2.25 12.74 -14.78
C ARG A 255 -2.92 12.43 -16.12
N TRP A 256 -3.71 11.36 -16.13
CA TRP A 256 -4.50 10.87 -17.27
C TRP A 256 -3.69 10.21 -18.40
N ASP A 257 -2.36 10.13 -18.27
CA ASP A 257 -1.48 9.41 -19.19
C ASP A 257 -1.12 8.00 -18.65
N ASP A 258 -2.04 7.36 -17.92
CA ASP A 258 -1.84 6.04 -17.30
C ASP A 258 -1.31 5.00 -18.30
N TYR A 259 -1.83 5.02 -19.53
CA TYR A 259 -1.39 4.14 -20.61
C TYR A 259 0.10 4.30 -20.92
N MET A 260 0.61 5.53 -20.96
CA MET A 260 2.03 5.79 -21.27
C MET A 260 2.94 5.26 -20.17
N VAL A 261 2.53 5.37 -18.90
CA VAL A 261 3.28 4.84 -17.76
C VAL A 261 3.32 3.32 -17.80
N ILE A 262 2.17 2.69 -18.05
CA ILE A 262 2.06 1.23 -18.19
C ILE A 262 2.91 0.74 -19.36
N ALA A 263 2.85 1.42 -20.52
CA ALA A 263 3.64 1.06 -21.69
C ALA A 263 5.15 1.20 -21.45
N ALA A 264 5.59 2.25 -20.75
CA ALA A 264 6.99 2.45 -20.40
C ALA A 264 7.49 1.37 -19.43
N ALA A 265 6.71 1.08 -18.38
CA ALA A 265 7.00 0.03 -17.41
C ALA A 265 7.10 -1.36 -18.07
N HIS A 266 6.15 -1.70 -18.93
CA HIS A 266 6.16 -2.96 -19.70
C HIS A 266 7.34 -3.05 -20.68
N SER A 267 7.68 -1.94 -21.33
CA SER A 267 8.83 -1.90 -22.25
C SER A 267 10.14 -2.09 -21.50
N PHE A 268 10.26 -1.51 -20.30
CA PHE A 268 11.39 -1.74 -19.41
C PHE A 268 11.48 -3.21 -19.00
N GLU A 269 10.40 -3.77 -18.46
CA GLU A 269 10.32 -5.17 -18.01
C GLU A 269 10.80 -6.15 -19.10
N LYS A 270 10.27 -5.98 -20.33
CA LYS A 270 10.69 -6.79 -21.49
C LYS A 270 12.15 -6.61 -21.87
N ALA A 271 12.69 -5.39 -21.77
CA ALA A 271 14.06 -5.11 -22.14
C ALA A 271 15.07 -5.63 -21.10
N THR A 272 14.68 -5.69 -19.83
CA THR A 272 15.55 -6.11 -18.72
C THR A 272 15.35 -7.56 -18.30
N GLN A 273 14.34 -8.25 -18.82
CA GLN A 273 13.96 -9.62 -18.41
C GLN A 273 13.69 -9.74 -16.89
N THR A 274 13.38 -8.62 -16.25
CA THR A 274 13.00 -8.59 -14.83
C THR A 274 11.61 -9.21 -14.72
N GLY A 275 11.50 -10.39 -14.12
CA GLY A 275 10.24 -11.16 -14.06
C GLY A 275 10.30 -12.54 -14.71
N GLU A 276 11.36 -12.85 -15.47
CA GLU A 276 11.76 -14.26 -15.64
C GLU A 276 12.32 -14.70 -14.28
N PHE A 277 11.58 -15.53 -13.54
CA PHE A 277 11.96 -16.09 -12.24
C PHE A 277 13.47 -16.36 -12.23
N SER A 278 14.25 -15.48 -11.59
CA SER A 278 15.64 -15.79 -11.36
C SER A 278 15.63 -16.98 -10.42
N ASP A 279 16.13 -18.12 -10.90
CA ASP A 279 16.41 -19.31 -10.10
C ASP A 279 17.27 -18.87 -8.90
N HIS A 280 16.58 -18.51 -7.81
CA HIS A 280 17.18 -18.24 -6.51
C HIS A 280 17.21 -19.57 -5.76
N SER A 281 17.90 -20.54 -6.35
CA SER A 281 18.28 -21.81 -5.71
C SER A 281 19.52 -21.63 -4.85
#